data_AF-A0A7S3ZCU1-F1
#
_entry.id   AF-A0A7S3ZCU1-F1
#
_cell.length_a   1.000
_cell.length_b   1.000
_cell.length_c   1.000
_cell.angle_alpha   90.00
_cell.angle_beta   90.00
_cell.angle_gamma   90.00
#
_symmetry.space_group_name_H-M   'P 1'
#
loop_
_entity.id
_entity.type
_entity.pdbx_description
1 polymer ?
#
loop_
_entity_poly.entity_id
_entity_poly.type
_entity_poly.pdbx_seq_one_letter_code
_entity_poly.pdbx_strand_id
1 'polypeptide(L)'
;GKVLSTRSSKSGIGRVPQNTLGTVLTTTLLGWECKRVVMCGMIGSRNGLVEVPYVEAPVDARKLASACARVQPIDSTIDVWCIPGVMCQKEAGVGLGAEDVMRGEETQLIGCNEILKQSKGDRVVVLPGTHNKWALMRNGMLVRFWTFMTGEVFGVLRNHTILSRLMTTKDNNTNDDDDNKKETTATQRSPPPAFLQGVQHAKSVKGGLLNHLFSV
;
A
#
# COMPACT_ATOMS: atom_id res chain seq x y z
N GLY A 1 -2.70 2.14 -21.86
CA GLY A 1 -1.80 2.75 -22.86
C GLY A 1 -0.47 2.01 -22.87
N LYS A 2 0.42 2.31 -23.83
CA LYS A 2 1.78 1.74 -23.89
C LYS A 2 2.71 2.50 -22.94
N VAL A 3 3.50 1.80 -22.13
CA VAL A 3 4.55 2.39 -21.31
C VAL A 3 5.73 2.79 -22.21
N LEU A 4 6.16 4.05 -22.14
CA LEU A 4 7.28 4.57 -22.95
C LEU A 4 8.62 4.51 -22.21
N SER A 5 8.61 4.75 -20.89
CA SER A 5 9.79 4.73 -20.04
C SER A 5 9.38 4.52 -18.57
N THR A 6 10.29 3.97 -17.76
CA THR A 6 10.11 3.73 -16.32
C THR A 6 11.37 4.11 -15.56
N ARG A 7 11.23 4.63 -14.34
CA ARG A 7 12.33 4.95 -13.42
C ARG A 7 11.97 4.51 -12.01
N SER A 8 12.98 4.14 -11.23
CA SER A 8 12.86 3.83 -9.80
C SER A 8 14.02 4.48 -9.03
N SER A 9 13.78 4.76 -7.76
CA SER A 9 14.75 5.40 -6.86
C SER A 9 14.47 4.97 -5.42
N LYS A 10 15.50 4.99 -4.58
CA LYS A 10 15.40 4.77 -3.12
C LYS A 10 15.03 6.06 -2.36
N SER A 11 14.84 7.19 -3.05
CA SER A 11 14.46 8.50 -2.49
C SER A 11 12.97 8.59 -2.13
N GLY A 12 12.47 7.61 -1.38
CA GLY A 12 11.11 7.60 -0.87
C GLY A 12 10.90 8.60 0.29
N ILE A 13 9.65 8.81 0.64
CA ILE A 13 9.28 9.66 1.78
C ILE A 13 9.76 8.99 3.07
N GLY A 14 10.44 9.77 3.92
CA GLY A 14 11.15 9.27 5.09
C GLY A 14 12.61 8.86 4.84
N ARG A 15 13.07 8.84 3.57
CA ARG A 15 14.48 8.62 3.22
C ARG A 15 15.22 9.91 2.82
N VAL A 16 14.48 10.97 2.51
CA VAL A 16 15.02 12.29 2.17
C VAL A 16 14.32 13.38 2.98
N PRO A 17 14.99 14.52 3.22
CA PRO A 17 14.33 15.67 3.84
C PRO A 17 13.11 16.15 3.03
N GLN A 18 12.03 16.54 3.70
CA GLN A 18 10.78 16.93 3.03
C GLN A 18 10.97 18.09 2.04
N ASN A 19 11.83 19.05 2.36
CA ASN A 19 12.12 20.21 1.52
C ASN A 19 12.88 19.87 0.22
N THR A 20 13.39 18.65 0.05
CA THR A 20 14.06 18.22 -1.19
C THR A 20 13.15 17.42 -2.13
N LEU A 21 11.92 17.08 -1.71
CA LEU A 21 10.99 16.28 -2.51
C LEU A 21 10.67 16.90 -3.88
N GLY A 22 10.60 18.22 -3.97
CA GLY A 22 10.43 18.93 -5.26
C GLY A 22 11.61 18.68 -6.21
N THR A 23 12.84 18.74 -5.70
CA THR A 23 14.07 18.45 -6.46
C THR A 23 14.14 16.98 -6.87
N VAL A 24 13.73 16.05 -6.01
CA VAL A 24 13.65 14.62 -6.35
C VAL A 24 12.66 14.42 -7.51
N LEU A 25 11.50 15.08 -7.48
CA LEU A 25 10.52 15.00 -8.55
C LEU A 25 11.07 15.55 -9.87
N THR A 26 11.62 16.77 -9.89
CA THR A 26 12.17 17.36 -11.13
C THR A 26 13.31 16.52 -11.69
N THR A 27 14.22 16.05 -10.84
CA THR A 27 15.32 15.16 -11.25
C THR A 27 14.79 13.86 -11.86
N THR A 28 13.74 13.29 -11.25
CA THR A 28 13.09 12.07 -11.76
C THR A 28 12.43 12.30 -13.12
N LEU A 29 11.95 13.51 -13.41
CA LEU A 29 11.31 13.87 -14.67
C LEU A 29 12.30 14.32 -15.76
N LEU A 30 13.59 14.55 -15.45
CA LEU A 30 14.56 15.05 -16.41
C LEU A 30 14.61 14.20 -17.69
N GLY A 31 14.41 14.85 -18.84
CA GLY A 31 14.41 14.20 -20.16
C GLY A 31 13.09 13.52 -20.55
N TRP A 32 12.04 13.60 -19.72
CA TRP A 32 10.69 13.23 -20.12
C TRP A 32 9.92 14.47 -20.59
N GLU A 33 9.39 14.42 -21.82
CA GLU A 33 8.47 15.43 -22.34
C GLU A 33 7.06 15.19 -21.77
N CYS A 34 6.81 15.65 -20.54
CA CYS A 34 5.53 15.48 -19.86
C CYS A 34 4.83 16.82 -19.60
N LYS A 35 3.56 16.92 -20.00
CA LYS A 35 2.70 18.10 -19.71
C LYS A 35 1.89 17.93 -18.42
N ARG A 36 1.78 16.69 -17.94
CA ARG A 36 1.00 16.34 -16.75
C ARG A 36 1.65 15.20 -15.99
N VAL A 37 1.68 15.35 -14.67
CA VAL A 37 2.12 14.34 -13.72
C VAL A 37 0.98 14.08 -12.73
N VAL A 38 0.66 12.82 -12.51
CA VAL A 38 -0.30 12.40 -11.48
C VAL A 38 0.44 11.49 -10.51
N MET A 39 0.46 11.86 -9.25
CA MET A 39 1.16 11.16 -8.18
C MET A 39 0.15 10.57 -7.19
N CYS A 40 0.49 9.45 -6.56
CA CYS A 40 -0.31 8.83 -5.52
C CYS A 40 0.57 8.40 -4.34
N GLY A 41 -0.05 7.99 -3.24
CA GLY A 41 0.66 7.50 -2.06
C GLY A 41 1.14 8.61 -1.14
N MET A 42 2.18 8.31 -0.36
CA MET A 42 2.62 9.16 0.76
C MET A 42 3.06 10.58 0.36
N ILE A 43 3.27 10.86 -0.93
CA ILE A 43 3.61 12.19 -1.46
C ILE A 43 2.52 13.23 -1.19
N GLY A 44 1.28 12.77 -0.98
CA GLY A 44 0.14 13.56 -0.56
C GLY A 44 -0.07 13.64 0.96
N SER A 45 0.82 13.10 1.78
CA SER A 45 0.69 13.11 3.25
C SER A 45 1.17 14.43 3.88
N ARG A 46 0.99 14.61 5.20
CA ARG A 46 1.53 15.76 5.96
C ARG A 46 3.04 15.96 5.78
N ASN A 47 3.77 14.85 5.67
CA ASN A 47 5.22 14.85 5.49
C ASN A 47 5.61 14.72 3.99
N GLY A 48 4.64 14.82 3.10
CA GLY A 48 4.81 14.74 1.66
C GLY A 48 5.18 16.08 1.02
N LEU A 49 5.11 16.12 -0.31
CA LEU A 49 5.34 17.34 -1.08
C LEU A 49 4.17 18.32 -0.97
N VAL A 50 2.95 17.78 -0.86
CA VAL A 50 1.71 18.53 -0.64
C VAL A 50 0.83 17.74 0.33
N GLU A 51 0.23 18.39 1.31
CA GLU A 51 -0.78 17.73 2.13
C GLU A 51 -2.11 17.71 1.37
N VAL A 52 -2.61 16.50 1.08
CA VAL A 52 -3.88 16.27 0.41
C VAL A 52 -4.87 15.65 1.40
N PRO A 53 -5.98 16.33 1.72
CA PRO A 53 -7.01 15.78 2.61
C PRO A 53 -7.53 14.42 2.15
N TYR A 54 -7.95 13.60 3.11
CA TYR A 54 -8.60 12.33 2.80
C TYR A 54 -10.00 12.56 2.22
N VAL A 55 -10.42 11.67 1.32
CA VAL A 55 -11.81 11.57 0.87
C VAL A 55 -12.52 10.50 1.68
N GLU A 56 -13.73 10.79 2.14
CA GLU A 56 -14.52 9.82 2.88
C GLU A 56 -15.16 8.79 1.94
N ALA A 57 -15.10 7.51 2.33
CA ALA A 57 -15.86 6.44 1.71
C ALA A 57 -17.38 6.64 1.94
N PRO A 58 -18.27 6.21 1.03
CA PRO A 58 -17.97 5.46 -0.19
C PRO A 58 -17.37 6.34 -1.30
N VAL A 59 -16.47 5.76 -2.08
CA VAL A 59 -15.70 6.49 -3.10
C VAL A 59 -15.50 5.66 -4.38
N ASP A 60 -15.71 6.29 -5.54
CA ASP A 60 -15.41 5.74 -6.86
C ASP A 60 -14.24 6.50 -7.52
N ALA A 61 -13.83 6.05 -8.70
CA ALA A 61 -12.73 6.69 -9.45
C ALA A 61 -13.01 8.16 -9.77
N ARG A 62 -14.27 8.54 -10.02
CA ARG A 62 -14.65 9.93 -10.33
C ARG A 62 -14.54 10.82 -9.11
N LYS A 63 -15.05 10.38 -7.96
CA LYS A 63 -14.96 11.11 -6.69
C LYS A 63 -13.50 11.32 -6.27
N LEU A 64 -12.64 10.31 -6.41
CA LEU A 64 -11.19 10.45 -6.19
C LEU A 64 -10.56 11.46 -7.15
N ALA A 65 -10.83 11.34 -8.45
CA ALA A 65 -10.28 12.25 -9.45
C ALA A 65 -10.69 13.71 -9.23
N SER A 66 -11.94 13.96 -8.81
CA SER A 66 -12.43 15.32 -8.51
C SER A 66 -11.79 15.94 -7.27
N ALA A 67 -11.22 15.13 -6.38
CA ALA A 67 -10.58 15.56 -5.15
C ALA A 67 -9.04 15.58 -5.22
N CYS A 68 -8.47 15.31 -6.41
CA CYS A 68 -7.04 15.47 -6.63
C CYS A 68 -6.60 16.91 -6.36
N ALA A 69 -5.54 17.08 -5.57
CA ALA A 69 -4.96 18.38 -5.32
C ALA A 69 -3.95 18.73 -6.40
N ARG A 70 -4.02 19.97 -6.91
CA ARG A 70 -2.98 20.53 -7.75
C ARG A 70 -1.79 20.92 -6.88
N VAL A 71 -0.59 20.50 -7.26
CA VAL A 71 0.64 20.88 -6.58
C VAL A 71 1.09 22.24 -7.11
N GLN A 72 1.54 23.14 -6.24
CA GLN A 72 2.11 24.40 -6.69
C GLN A 72 3.25 24.13 -7.69
N PRO A 73 3.35 24.93 -8.76
CA PRO A 73 4.25 24.62 -9.86
C PRO A 73 5.70 24.64 -9.40
N ILE A 74 6.34 23.47 -9.43
CA ILE A 74 7.81 23.35 -9.35
C ILE A 74 8.43 23.75 -10.69
N ASP A 75 7.69 23.52 -11.78
CA ASP A 75 7.90 24.02 -13.13
C ASP A 75 6.54 24.48 -13.68
N SER A 76 6.43 25.74 -14.11
CA SER A 76 5.19 26.31 -14.63
C SER A 76 4.65 25.62 -15.90
N THR A 77 5.48 24.82 -16.57
CA THR A 77 5.12 24.11 -17.80
C THR A 77 4.48 22.74 -17.57
N ILE A 78 4.55 22.21 -16.34
CA ILE A 78 4.06 20.87 -16.00
C ILE A 78 2.89 20.98 -15.02
N ASP A 79 1.77 20.36 -15.38
CA ASP A 79 0.58 20.30 -14.53
C ASP A 79 0.66 19.09 -13.58
N VAL A 80 0.97 19.35 -12.31
CA VAL A 80 1.21 18.29 -11.31
C VAL A 80 0.01 18.12 -10.38
N TRP A 81 -0.46 16.88 -10.24
CA TRP A 81 -1.60 16.51 -9.41
C TRP A 81 -1.24 15.39 -8.44
N CYS A 82 -1.84 15.41 -7.26
CA CYS A 82 -1.71 14.36 -6.26
C CYS A 82 -3.09 13.80 -5.90
N ILE A 83 -3.21 12.47 -5.99
CA ILE A 83 -4.41 11.71 -5.62
C ILE A 83 -4.54 11.73 -4.08
N PRO A 84 -5.75 11.99 -3.54
CA PRO A 84 -6.00 11.93 -2.09
C PRO A 84 -5.99 10.49 -1.60
N GLY A 85 -5.72 10.30 -0.30
CA GLY A 85 -6.03 9.04 0.37
C GLY A 85 -7.54 8.90 0.64
N VAL A 86 -7.94 7.74 1.15
CA VAL A 86 -9.34 7.47 1.56
C VAL A 86 -9.42 7.22 3.06
N MET A 87 -10.49 7.71 3.70
CA MET A 87 -10.83 7.40 5.08
C MET A 87 -12.21 6.74 5.20
N CYS A 88 -12.36 5.88 6.20
CA CYS A 88 -13.64 5.33 6.63
C CYS A 88 -13.89 5.77 8.08
N GLN A 89 -15.04 6.39 8.33
CA GLN A 89 -15.46 6.72 9.70
C GLN A 89 -15.88 5.46 10.46
N LYS A 90 -15.99 5.56 11.78
CA LYS A 90 -16.57 4.51 12.62
C LYS A 90 -18.06 4.31 12.25
N GLU A 91 -18.43 3.10 11.81
CA GLU A 91 -19.85 2.77 11.60
C GLU A 91 -20.52 2.41 12.94
N ALA A 92 -21.71 2.96 13.18
CA ALA A 92 -22.57 2.53 14.28
C ALA A 92 -23.29 1.23 13.87
N GLY A 93 -23.14 0.16 14.66
CA GLY A 93 -23.94 -1.07 14.51
C GLY A 93 -23.39 -2.14 13.54
N VAL A 94 -22.30 -1.88 12.83
CA VAL A 94 -21.51 -2.91 12.13
C VAL A 94 -20.31 -3.22 13.03
N GLY A 95 -20.10 -4.50 13.39
CA GLY A 95 -19.08 -4.89 14.39
C GLY A 95 -17.67 -4.39 14.10
N LEU A 96 -16.78 -4.43 15.12
CA LEU A 96 -15.35 -4.03 15.11
C LEU A 96 -14.95 -3.03 14.00
N GLY A 97 -14.82 -1.75 14.35
CA GLY A 97 -14.14 -0.82 13.43
C GLY A 97 -13.92 0.55 14.03
N ALA A 98 -12.67 0.88 14.30
CA ALA A 98 -12.26 2.27 14.46
C ALA A 98 -12.36 3.01 13.12
N GLU A 99 -12.00 4.29 13.13
CA GLU A 99 -11.66 5.01 11.91
C GLU A 99 -10.48 4.33 11.22
N ASP A 100 -10.50 4.28 9.89
CA ASP A 100 -9.49 3.61 9.09
C ASP A 100 -9.04 4.53 7.94
N VAL A 101 -7.75 4.52 7.61
CA VAL A 101 -7.15 5.37 6.56
C VAL A 101 -6.25 4.56 5.63
N MET A 102 -6.23 4.93 4.35
CA MET A 102 -5.31 4.43 3.34
C MET A 102 -4.80 5.55 2.44
N ARG A 103 -3.60 5.40 1.89
CA ARG A 103 -3.00 6.39 0.99
C ARG A 103 -2.01 5.72 0.04
N GLY A 104 -2.44 5.56 -1.20
CA GLY A 104 -1.78 4.83 -2.29
C GLY A 104 -2.62 3.63 -2.73
N GLU A 105 -3.15 2.88 -1.78
CA GLU A 105 -3.94 1.66 -2.05
C GLU A 105 -5.24 1.95 -2.79
N GLU A 106 -5.84 3.14 -2.60
CA GLU A 106 -7.05 3.55 -3.33
C GLU A 106 -6.82 3.58 -4.85
N THR A 107 -5.62 3.95 -5.28
CA THR A 107 -5.24 3.99 -6.69
C THR A 107 -5.16 2.57 -7.28
N GLN A 108 -4.65 1.61 -6.49
CA GLN A 108 -4.65 0.18 -6.88
C GLN A 108 -6.07 -0.38 -6.96
N LEU A 109 -6.95 -0.01 -6.02
CA LEU A 109 -8.35 -0.44 -6.01
C LEU A 109 -9.13 0.07 -7.23
N ILE A 110 -8.90 1.31 -7.66
CA ILE A 110 -9.47 1.83 -8.91
C ILE A 110 -9.04 0.96 -10.10
N GLY A 111 -7.73 0.69 -10.23
CA GLY A 111 -7.21 -0.15 -11.31
C GLY A 111 -7.77 -1.57 -11.27
N CYS A 112 -7.85 -2.16 -10.08
CA CYS A 112 -8.44 -3.48 -9.85
C CYS A 112 -9.92 -3.51 -10.26
N ASN A 113 -10.68 -2.47 -9.94
CA ASN A 113 -12.09 -2.39 -10.32
C ASN A 113 -12.28 -2.35 -11.84
N GLU A 114 -11.42 -1.63 -12.57
CA GLU A 114 -11.47 -1.58 -14.03
C GLU A 114 -11.16 -2.95 -14.67
N ILE A 115 -10.16 -3.66 -14.14
CA ILE A 115 -9.81 -5.03 -14.60
C ILE A 115 -10.97 -5.98 -14.36
N LEU A 116 -11.64 -5.85 -13.21
CA LEU A 116 -12.71 -6.74 -12.78
C LEU A 116 -14.11 -6.25 -13.16
N LYS A 117 -14.27 -5.25 -14.03
CA LYS A 117 -15.58 -4.61 -14.32
C LYS A 117 -16.67 -5.57 -14.81
N GLN A 118 -16.30 -6.72 -15.36
CA GLN A 118 -17.23 -7.73 -15.85
C GLN A 118 -17.77 -8.66 -14.75
N SER A 119 -17.06 -8.77 -13.62
CA SER A 119 -17.52 -9.61 -12.51
C SER A 119 -18.71 -8.95 -11.82
N LYS A 120 -19.78 -9.70 -11.53
CA LYS A 120 -20.94 -9.16 -10.82
C LYS A 120 -20.79 -9.33 -9.30
N GLY A 121 -21.43 -8.46 -8.54
CA GLY A 121 -21.54 -8.57 -7.08
C GLY A 121 -20.44 -7.87 -6.27
N ASP A 122 -20.66 -7.87 -4.96
CA ASP A 122 -19.76 -7.34 -3.94
C ASP A 122 -18.45 -8.14 -3.88
N ARG A 123 -17.35 -7.46 -3.53
CA ARG A 123 -16.03 -8.08 -3.48
C ARG A 123 -15.24 -7.61 -2.27
N VAL A 124 -14.44 -8.52 -1.73
CA VAL A 124 -13.37 -8.17 -0.80
C VAL A 124 -12.04 -8.27 -1.54
N VAL A 125 -11.35 -7.15 -1.70
CA VAL A 125 -10.01 -7.08 -2.28
C VAL A 125 -9.01 -7.01 -1.13
N VAL A 126 -8.06 -7.94 -1.11
CA VAL A 126 -6.99 -7.97 -0.12
C VAL A 126 -5.71 -7.43 -0.75
N LEU A 127 -5.18 -6.35 -0.18
CA LEU A 127 -3.93 -5.70 -0.59
C LEU A 127 -2.89 -5.98 0.50
N PRO A 128 -2.06 -7.03 0.35
CA PRO A 128 -1.04 -7.35 1.33
C PRO A 128 0.13 -6.35 1.28
N GLY A 129 0.76 -6.11 2.43
CA GLY A 129 1.92 -5.23 2.56
C GLY A 129 2.33 -5.01 4.01
N THR A 130 3.09 -3.95 4.29
CA THR A 130 3.40 -3.51 5.67
C THR A 130 2.14 -3.36 6.49
N HIS A 131 1.11 -2.74 5.88
CA HIS A 131 -0.24 -2.64 6.40
C HIS A 131 -1.20 -3.28 5.39
N ASN A 132 -1.70 -4.47 5.70
CA ASN A 132 -2.66 -5.16 4.86
C ASN A 132 -3.98 -4.38 4.85
N LYS A 133 -4.54 -4.14 3.67
CA LYS A 133 -5.91 -3.61 3.53
C LYS A 133 -6.86 -4.71 3.07
N TRP A 134 -7.99 -4.83 3.75
CA TRP A 134 -9.12 -5.62 3.30
C TRP A 134 -10.22 -4.67 2.89
N ALA A 135 -10.42 -4.49 1.58
CA ALA A 135 -11.31 -3.49 1.01
C ALA A 135 -12.60 -4.11 0.50
N LEU A 136 -13.74 -3.68 1.02
CA LEU A 136 -15.06 -4.03 0.51
C LEU A 136 -15.40 -3.09 -0.65
N MET A 137 -15.59 -3.68 -1.82
CA MET A 137 -15.99 -3.02 -3.06
C MET A 137 -17.44 -3.39 -3.38
N ARG A 138 -18.30 -2.39 -3.61
CA ARG A 138 -19.70 -2.58 -4.05
C ARG A 138 -20.00 -1.66 -5.22
N ASN A 139 -20.57 -2.20 -6.29
CA ASN A 139 -20.96 -1.42 -7.48
C ASN A 139 -19.84 -0.49 -8.01
N GLY A 140 -18.59 -0.95 -7.96
CA GLY A 140 -17.42 -0.18 -8.38
C GLY A 140 -16.95 0.92 -7.41
N MET A 141 -17.53 0.97 -6.21
CA MET A 141 -17.15 1.89 -5.15
C MET A 141 -16.40 1.15 -4.03
N LEU A 142 -15.35 1.77 -3.49
CA LEU A 142 -14.80 1.40 -2.19
C LEU A 142 -15.77 1.89 -1.12
N VAL A 143 -16.38 0.96 -0.38
CA VAL A 143 -17.38 1.30 0.65
C VAL A 143 -16.81 1.23 2.06
N ARG A 144 -15.90 0.30 2.32
CA ARG A 144 -15.28 0.08 3.63
C ARG A 144 -13.92 -0.57 3.44
N PHE A 145 -13.01 -0.37 4.37
CA PHE A 145 -11.85 -1.23 4.50
C PHE A 145 -11.45 -1.42 5.96
N TRP A 146 -10.58 -2.39 6.18
CA TRP A 146 -9.93 -2.65 7.46
C TRP A 146 -8.43 -2.76 7.27
N THR A 147 -7.68 -2.10 8.13
CA THR A 147 -6.22 -2.21 8.17
C THR A 147 -5.76 -3.27 9.17
N PHE A 148 -4.85 -4.14 8.74
CA PHE A 148 -4.13 -5.06 9.62
C PHE A 148 -2.63 -4.84 9.48
N MET A 149 -1.94 -4.49 10.56
CA MET A 149 -0.52 -4.16 10.59
C MET A 149 0.39 -5.41 10.52
N THR A 150 -0.05 -6.48 9.86
CA THR A 150 0.60 -7.80 9.95
C THR A 150 2.05 -7.79 9.47
N GLY A 151 2.35 -7.04 8.40
CA GLY A 151 3.71 -6.94 7.87
C GLY A 151 4.64 -6.16 8.79
N GLU A 152 4.18 -5.03 9.33
CA GLU A 152 4.93 -4.24 10.31
C GLU A 152 5.19 -5.02 11.60
N VAL A 153 4.14 -5.64 12.17
CA VAL A 153 4.26 -6.47 13.37
C VAL A 153 5.23 -7.63 13.12
N PHE A 154 5.13 -8.31 11.98
CA PHE A 154 6.08 -9.36 11.61
C PHE A 154 7.52 -8.85 11.55
N GLY A 155 7.75 -7.70 10.91
CA GLY A 155 9.08 -7.07 10.85
C GLY A 155 9.65 -6.76 12.24
N VAL A 156 8.83 -6.20 13.14
CA VAL A 156 9.23 -5.92 14.52
C VAL A 156 9.55 -7.21 15.28
N LEU A 157 8.68 -8.22 15.20
CA LEU A 157 8.90 -9.50 15.86
C LEU A 157 10.18 -10.18 15.38
N ARG A 158 10.39 -10.21 14.05
CA ARG A 158 11.55 -10.82 13.40
C ARG A 158 12.85 -10.13 13.77
N ASN A 159 12.88 -8.80 13.83
CA ASN A 159 14.14 -8.06 13.89
C ASN A 159 14.46 -7.48 15.28
N HIS A 160 13.46 -7.31 16.15
CA HIS A 160 13.59 -6.51 17.37
C HIS A 160 13.07 -7.21 18.64
N THR A 161 12.77 -8.51 18.59
CA THR A 161 12.35 -9.27 19.78
C THR A 161 13.17 -10.53 19.99
N ILE A 162 12.92 -11.27 21.07
CA ILE A 162 13.58 -12.55 21.35
C ILE A 162 13.39 -13.58 20.22
N LEU A 163 12.29 -13.49 19.47
CA LEU A 163 11.99 -14.37 18.35
C LEU A 163 13.01 -14.25 17.20
N SER A 164 13.71 -13.12 17.10
CA SER A 164 14.78 -12.92 16.11
C SER A 164 15.84 -14.02 16.13
N ARG A 165 16.15 -14.57 17.32
CA ARG A 165 17.14 -15.66 17.49
C ARG A 165 16.69 -16.97 16.85
N LEU A 166 15.38 -17.19 16.77
CA LEU A 166 14.76 -18.38 16.19
C LEU A 166 14.56 -18.23 14.67
N MET A 167 14.45 -16.99 14.18
CA MET A 167 14.24 -16.66 12.77
C MET A 167 15.56 -16.41 12.01
N THR A 168 16.66 -17.01 12.47
CA THR A 168 17.96 -16.87 11.81
C THR A 168 17.93 -17.57 10.46
N THR A 169 18.22 -16.80 9.41
CA THR A 169 18.34 -17.32 8.06
C THR A 169 19.60 -18.20 8.00
N LYS A 170 19.43 -19.53 8.03
CA LYS A 170 20.37 -20.38 7.30
C LYS A 170 20.10 -20.11 5.82
N ASP A 171 20.76 -19.08 5.30
CA ASP A 171 20.69 -18.65 3.91
C ASP A 171 21.15 -19.80 2.99
N ASN A 172 20.19 -20.46 2.36
CA ASN A 172 20.38 -20.91 0.99
C ASN A 172 19.71 -19.88 0.09
N ASN A 173 20.54 -18.91 -0.36
CA ASN A 173 20.31 -17.88 -1.38
C ASN A 173 19.98 -16.45 -0.88
N THR A 174 21.06 -15.72 -0.59
CA THR A 174 21.37 -14.33 -1.01
C THR A 174 20.25 -13.27 -1.05
N ASN A 175 20.41 -12.27 -0.18
CA ASN A 175 20.07 -10.85 -0.34
C ASN A 175 18.59 -10.52 -0.65
N ASP A 176 17.74 -10.49 0.38
CA ASP A 176 16.37 -9.98 0.31
C ASP A 176 16.25 -8.49 0.76
N ASP A 177 17.36 -7.78 0.95
CA ASP A 177 17.39 -6.36 1.36
C ASP A 177 17.44 -5.37 0.17
N ASP A 178 17.10 -5.80 -1.05
CA ASP A 178 17.06 -4.91 -2.22
C ASP A 178 15.62 -4.63 -2.66
N ASP A 179 15.17 -3.39 -2.43
CA ASP A 179 13.95 -2.74 -2.94
C ASP A 179 13.88 -2.63 -4.49
N ASN A 180 14.62 -3.48 -5.20
CA ASN A 180 14.70 -3.52 -6.65
C ASN A 180 14.49 -4.95 -7.15
N LYS A 181 13.35 -5.56 -6.80
CA LYS A 181 12.91 -6.79 -7.45
C LYS A 181 12.55 -6.46 -8.91
N LYS A 182 13.47 -6.78 -9.83
CA LYS A 182 13.07 -7.22 -11.17
C LYS A 182 11.98 -8.27 -10.97
N GLU A 183 10.84 -8.10 -11.63
CA GLU A 183 9.79 -9.12 -11.72
C GLU A 183 10.42 -10.44 -12.15
N THR A 184 10.78 -11.26 -11.17
CA THR A 184 10.94 -12.69 -11.37
C THR A 184 9.51 -13.19 -11.54
N THR A 185 9.22 -13.65 -12.76
CA THR A 185 8.01 -14.37 -13.11
C THR A 185 7.65 -15.31 -11.97
N ALA A 186 6.45 -15.12 -11.42
CA ALA A 186 5.90 -15.91 -10.32
C ALA A 186 5.81 -17.38 -10.75
N THR A 187 6.92 -18.10 -10.63
CA THR A 187 6.91 -19.55 -10.66
C THR A 187 6.16 -19.98 -9.39
N GLN A 188 5.07 -20.71 -9.58
CA GLN A 188 4.27 -21.30 -8.50
C GLN A 188 5.16 -22.20 -7.63
N ARG A 189 5.84 -21.61 -6.64
CA ARG A 189 6.42 -22.36 -5.54
C ARG A 189 5.32 -22.50 -4.50
N SER A 190 4.95 -23.74 -4.19
CA SER A 190 4.10 -24.05 -3.05
C SER A 190 4.71 -23.42 -1.79
N PRO A 191 3.89 -22.81 -0.92
CA PRO A 191 4.39 -22.20 0.31
C PRO A 191 5.10 -23.26 1.18
N PRO A 192 6.16 -22.90 1.92
CA PRO A 192 6.87 -23.84 2.79
C PRO A 192 5.91 -24.51 3.79
N PRO A 193 6.09 -25.80 4.11
CA PRO A 193 5.23 -26.51 5.07
C PRO A 193 5.09 -25.79 6.43
N ALA A 194 6.18 -25.20 6.94
CA ALA A 194 6.17 -24.43 8.19
C ALA A 194 5.24 -23.20 8.13
N PHE A 195 5.16 -22.53 6.97
CA PHE A 195 4.23 -21.42 6.77
C PHE A 195 2.78 -21.90 6.85
N LEU A 196 2.45 -22.98 6.14
CA LEU A 196 1.11 -23.57 6.17
C LEU A 196 0.72 -24.06 7.58
N GLN A 197 1.66 -24.67 8.30
CA GLN A 197 1.47 -25.10 9.67
C GLN A 197 1.17 -23.91 10.60
N GLY A 198 1.91 -22.80 10.48
CA GLY A 198 1.65 -21.57 11.24
C GLY A 198 0.26 -20.99 10.96
N VAL A 199 -0.13 -20.91 9.68
CA VAL A 199 -1.49 -20.46 9.27
C VAL A 199 -2.57 -21.38 9.84
N GLN A 200 -2.37 -22.69 9.78
CA GLN A 200 -3.33 -23.65 10.30
C GLN A 200 -3.43 -23.58 11.83
N HIS A 201 -2.29 -23.44 12.53
CA HIS A 201 -2.25 -23.29 13.99
C HIS A 201 -3.04 -22.05 14.43
N ALA A 202 -2.79 -20.90 13.81
CA ALA A 202 -3.50 -19.66 14.10
C ALA A 202 -5.02 -19.75 13.88
N LYS A 203 -5.49 -20.61 12.97
CA LYS A 203 -6.91 -20.83 12.70
C LYS A 203 -7.58 -21.83 13.63
N SER A 204 -6.85 -22.85 14.07
CA SER A 204 -7.44 -24.05 14.71
C SER A 204 -7.19 -24.15 16.21
N VAL A 205 -6.14 -23.50 16.71
CA VAL A 205 -5.76 -23.56 18.13
C VAL A 205 -6.32 -22.37 18.87
N LYS A 206 -7.06 -22.63 19.96
CA LYS A 206 -7.55 -21.56 20.85
C LYS A 206 -6.36 -20.83 21.48
N GLY A 207 -6.39 -19.51 21.43
CA GLY A 207 -5.34 -18.64 21.95
C GLY A 207 -5.29 -17.35 21.15
N GLY A 208 -4.89 -16.26 21.79
CA GLY A 208 -4.64 -14.99 21.11
C GLY A 208 -3.25 -14.97 20.49
N LEU A 209 -3.02 -14.03 19.56
CA LEU A 209 -1.73 -13.85 18.88
C LEU A 209 -0.54 -13.87 19.85
N LEU A 210 -0.61 -13.13 20.96
CA LEU A 210 0.50 -13.06 21.93
C LEU A 210 0.84 -14.40 22.58
N ASN A 211 -0.14 -15.28 22.79
CA ASN A 211 0.10 -16.62 23.33
C ASN A 211 0.77 -17.50 22.26
N HIS A 212 0.28 -17.44 21.02
CA HIS A 212 0.85 -18.21 19.91
C HIS A 212 2.28 -17.78 19.59
N LEU A 213 2.59 -16.48 19.66
CA LEU A 213 3.92 -15.93 19.36
C LEU A 213 5.03 -16.39 20.30
N PHE A 214 4.73 -16.81 21.54
CA PHE A 214 5.73 -17.37 22.46
C PHE A 214 5.75 -18.91 22.44
N SER A 215 4.82 -19.52 21.70
CA SER A 215 4.72 -20.98 21.53
C SER A 215 5.45 -21.48 20.28
N VAL A 216 6.18 -20.59 19.60
CA VAL A 216 6.90 -20.82 18.33
C VAL A 216 8.25 -21.47 18.57
#